data_AF-A0A699IM11-F1
#
_entry.id   AF-A0A699IM11-F1
#
_cell.length_a   1.000
_cell.length_b   1.000
_cell.length_c   1.000
_cell.angle_alpha   90.00
_cell.angle_beta   90.00
_cell.angle_gamma   90.00
#
_symmetry.space_group_name_H-M   'P 1'
#
loop_
_entity.id
_entity.type
_entity.pdbx_description
1 polymer ?
#
loop_
_entity_poly.entity_id
_entity_poly.type
_entity_poly.pdbx_seq_one_letter_code
_entity_poly.pdbx_strand_id
1 'polypeptide(L)'
;MPHFTKYHCKHVLRTFSATIKPSSVVSSPVPKARNIQESIKKQTQVSITLATYLFKNSPNGNIVFSPLSIQVGLGLIAAGCKGETQDQVLSFLQTTSIHDVNALYSELVSSIMADGSPFGGPRLSLPNGLWVEQTVSLKDSFKQIVDKIYKAKSEQVDFLNEATEVTKIVNAWAKDQTDGLIKEILSPDAVNRDTRLIFANAVYFKGVWNEKFDPSKTKDYKFHLGDGSKVKVPFMTSRNKQFVGEYDDFKVLRYEAPKRLPGGRTRLETPWEWKRPRNVSNPFP
;
A
#
# COMPACT_ATOMS: atom_id res chain seq x y z
N MET A 1 -3.18 26.61 9.51
CA MET A 1 -2.61 25.24 9.62
C MET A 1 -2.26 24.74 8.22
N PRO A 2 -1.10 24.09 7.97
CA PRO A 2 -0.77 23.60 6.65
C PRO A 2 -1.66 22.41 6.29
N HIS A 3 -2.35 22.48 5.15
CA HIS A 3 -3.16 21.39 4.62
C HIS A 3 -2.25 20.33 3.99
N PHE A 4 -2.19 19.16 4.62
CA PHE A 4 -1.53 17.97 4.09
C PHE A 4 -2.60 17.01 3.56
N THR A 5 -2.37 16.43 2.39
CA THR A 5 -3.17 15.28 1.94
C THR A 5 -2.60 14.03 2.59
N LYS A 6 -3.40 13.37 3.44
CA LYS A 6 -3.02 12.15 4.14
C LYS A 6 -3.82 10.98 3.59
N TYR A 7 -3.13 9.94 3.13
CA TYR A 7 -3.76 8.66 2.77
C TYR A 7 -3.16 7.55 3.62
N HIS A 8 -4.01 6.64 4.09
CA HIS A 8 -3.58 5.43 4.79
C HIS A 8 -4.37 4.24 4.25
N CYS A 9 -3.72 3.08 4.23
CA CYS A 9 -4.39 1.83 3.89
C CYS A 9 -4.01 0.75 4.89
N LYS A 10 -4.98 -0.10 5.24
CA LYS A 10 -4.86 -1.19 6.22
C LYS A 10 -4.96 -2.51 5.47
N HIS A 11 -3.98 -3.40 5.64
CA HIS A 11 -4.11 -4.79 5.20
C HIS A 11 -3.58 -5.73 6.27
N VAL A 12 -4.36 -6.78 6.55
CA VAL A 12 -3.96 -7.91 7.38
C VAL A 12 -4.22 -9.16 6.56
N LEU A 13 -3.20 -9.99 6.40
CA LEU A 13 -3.36 -11.33 5.82
C LEU A 13 -3.34 -12.33 6.96
N ARG A 14 -4.44 -13.07 7.13
CA ARG A 14 -4.52 -14.20 8.05
C ARG A 14 -4.18 -15.47 7.28
N THR A 15 -3.29 -16.29 7.80
CA THR A 15 -3.09 -17.65 7.30
C THR A 15 -3.81 -18.63 8.22
N PHE A 16 -4.73 -19.42 7.65
CA PHE A 16 -5.18 -20.66 8.26
C PHE A 16 -4.13 -21.75 7.93
N SER A 17 -3.82 -22.58 8.93
CA SER A 17 -2.81 -23.64 8.96
C SER A 17 -2.38 -24.17 7.58
N ALA A 18 -1.19 -23.75 7.11
CA ALA A 18 -0.51 -24.34 5.97
C ALA A 18 0.77 -25.04 6.45
N THR A 19 0.90 -26.33 6.14
CA THR A 19 2.05 -27.17 6.54
C THR A 19 3.32 -26.74 5.79
N ILE A 20 4.21 -25.99 6.45
CA ILE A 20 5.47 -25.51 5.88
C ILE A 20 6.52 -26.63 5.83
N LYS A 21 6.67 -27.32 4.68
CA LYS A 21 7.71 -28.35 4.47
C LYS A 21 9.12 -27.78 4.20
N PRO A 22 10.22 -28.50 4.50
CA PRO A 22 11.61 -27.99 4.54
C PRO A 22 12.21 -27.68 3.15
N SER A 23 13.22 -26.81 3.09
CA SER A 23 14.09 -26.59 1.90
C SER A 23 15.48 -26.28 2.38
N SER A 24 16.42 -26.76 1.59
CA SER A 24 17.86 -26.51 1.64
C SER A 24 18.22 -25.05 1.46
N VAL A 25 19.38 -24.76 2.04
CA VAL A 25 20.07 -23.49 2.22
C VAL A 25 20.38 -22.81 0.89
N VAL A 26 20.17 -21.49 0.85
CA VAL A 26 21.00 -20.59 0.05
C VAL A 26 21.31 -19.38 0.93
N SER A 27 22.51 -19.39 1.54
CA SER A 27 23.12 -18.15 2.03
C SER A 27 23.58 -17.38 0.80
N SER A 28 22.85 -16.33 0.41
CA SER A 28 23.27 -15.45 -0.67
C SER A 28 22.99 -14.00 -0.33
N PRO A 29 23.77 -13.06 -0.89
CA PRO A 29 23.58 -11.63 -0.67
C PRO A 29 22.15 -11.23 -1.08
N VAL A 30 21.71 -10.09 -0.57
CA VAL A 30 20.43 -9.47 -0.90
C VAL A 30 20.14 -9.62 -2.41
N PRO A 31 19.04 -10.30 -2.80
CA PRO A 31 18.78 -10.59 -4.20
C PRO A 31 18.53 -9.30 -4.99
N LYS A 32 19.02 -9.24 -6.22
CA LYS A 32 18.87 -8.10 -7.14
C LYS A 32 17.97 -8.45 -8.31
N ALA A 33 17.10 -7.52 -8.70
CA ALA A 33 16.14 -7.76 -9.76
C ALA A 33 16.88 -7.80 -11.11
N ARG A 34 16.66 -8.86 -11.90
CA ARG A 34 17.25 -8.99 -13.24
C ARG A 34 16.71 -7.94 -14.21
N ASN A 35 15.41 -7.60 -14.08
CA ASN A 35 14.73 -6.59 -14.89
C ASN A 35 13.63 -5.89 -14.08
N ILE A 36 13.99 -4.81 -13.39
CA ILE A 36 13.06 -4.07 -12.52
C ILE A 36 11.86 -3.48 -13.30
N GLN A 37 12.03 -3.11 -14.56
CA GLN A 37 10.97 -2.50 -15.37
C GLN A 37 9.86 -3.50 -15.69
N GLU A 38 10.24 -4.73 -16.02
CA GLU A 38 9.28 -5.81 -16.26
C GLU A 38 8.52 -6.17 -14.97
N SER A 39 9.23 -6.24 -13.84
CA SER A 39 8.64 -6.44 -12.53
C SER A 39 7.62 -5.35 -12.16
N ILE A 40 7.94 -4.07 -12.43
CA ILE A 40 7.01 -2.94 -12.22
C ILE A 40 5.77 -3.08 -13.11
N LYS A 41 5.93 -3.50 -14.37
CA LYS A 41 4.78 -3.73 -15.27
C LYS A 41 3.86 -4.83 -14.73
N LYS A 42 4.41 -5.96 -14.27
CA LYS A 42 3.66 -7.05 -13.65
C LYS A 42 2.91 -6.58 -12.40
N GLN A 43 3.58 -5.86 -11.51
CA GLN A 43 2.93 -5.27 -10.33
C GLN A 43 1.79 -4.31 -10.70
N THR A 44 1.98 -3.49 -11.74
CA THR A 44 0.96 -2.57 -12.24
C THR A 44 -0.26 -3.34 -12.75
N GLN A 45 -0.05 -4.44 -13.49
CA GLN A 45 -1.15 -5.26 -13.98
C GLN A 45 -1.93 -5.90 -12.82
N VAL A 46 -1.25 -6.46 -11.81
CA VAL A 46 -1.91 -6.99 -10.60
C VAL A 46 -2.70 -5.89 -9.87
N SER A 47 -2.15 -4.66 -9.82
CA SER A 47 -2.83 -3.50 -9.22
C SER A 47 -4.13 -3.15 -9.94
N ILE A 48 -4.13 -3.18 -11.28
CA ILE A 48 -5.32 -2.94 -12.11
C ILE A 48 -6.35 -4.05 -11.89
N THR A 49 -5.93 -5.31 -11.82
CA THR A 49 -6.82 -6.45 -11.53
C THR A 49 -7.50 -6.28 -10.18
N LEU A 50 -6.74 -5.96 -9.12
CA LEU A 50 -7.28 -5.69 -7.79
C LEU A 50 -8.23 -4.49 -7.78
N ALA A 51 -7.85 -3.37 -8.42
CA ALA A 51 -8.70 -2.19 -8.53
C ALA A 51 -10.04 -2.53 -9.20
N THR A 52 -9.99 -3.24 -10.32
CA THR A 52 -11.18 -3.66 -11.07
C THR A 52 -12.09 -4.53 -10.23
N TYR A 53 -11.53 -5.47 -9.47
CA TYR A 53 -12.30 -6.31 -8.55
C TYR A 53 -12.96 -5.46 -7.45
N LEU A 54 -12.23 -4.54 -6.82
CA LEU A 54 -12.77 -3.69 -5.76
C LEU A 54 -13.87 -2.76 -6.28
N PHE A 55 -13.68 -2.11 -7.44
CA PHE A 55 -14.70 -1.24 -8.04
C PHE A 55 -15.99 -1.98 -8.38
N LYS A 56 -15.89 -3.23 -8.87
CA LYS A 56 -17.07 -4.07 -9.14
C LYS A 56 -17.84 -4.44 -7.87
N ASN A 57 -17.15 -4.65 -6.75
CA ASN A 57 -17.75 -5.11 -5.49
C ASN A 57 -18.09 -3.97 -4.51
N SER A 58 -17.80 -2.72 -4.86
CA SER A 58 -18.08 -1.55 -4.02
C SER A 58 -18.53 -0.36 -4.88
N PRO A 59 -19.72 -0.44 -5.49
CA PRO A 59 -20.15 0.49 -6.54
C PRO A 59 -20.36 1.93 -6.04
N ASN A 60 -20.68 2.12 -4.75
CA ASN A 60 -21.16 3.40 -4.22
C ASN A 60 -20.28 3.95 -3.08
N GLY A 61 -18.98 3.63 -3.07
CA GLY A 61 -18.07 4.03 -1.99
C GLY A 61 -16.75 4.62 -2.49
N ASN A 62 -16.10 5.39 -1.61
CA ASN A 62 -14.72 5.80 -1.83
C ASN A 62 -13.79 4.61 -1.59
N ILE A 63 -13.00 4.24 -2.60
CA ILE A 63 -12.04 3.14 -2.49
C ILE A 63 -10.63 3.73 -2.41
N VAL A 64 -9.91 3.37 -1.35
CA VAL A 64 -8.49 3.67 -1.20
C VAL A 64 -7.80 2.38 -0.80
N PHE A 65 -6.85 1.93 -1.62
CA PHE A 65 -6.05 0.76 -1.29
C PHE A 65 -4.60 0.92 -1.75
N SER A 66 -3.70 0.13 -1.18
CA SER A 66 -2.29 0.07 -1.58
C SER A 66 -1.99 -1.29 -2.21
N PRO A 67 -1.92 -1.39 -3.55
CA PRO A 67 -1.54 -2.62 -4.22
C PRO A 67 -0.18 -3.15 -3.76
N LEU A 68 0.79 -2.25 -3.58
CA LEU A 68 2.15 -2.61 -3.15
C LEU A 68 2.15 -3.31 -1.78
N SER A 69 1.37 -2.80 -0.82
CA SER A 69 1.20 -3.41 0.50
C SER A 69 0.69 -4.85 0.43
N ILE A 70 -0.37 -5.07 -0.35
CA ILE A 70 -0.96 -6.40 -0.56
C ILE A 70 0.08 -7.33 -1.18
N GLN A 71 0.75 -6.87 -2.23
CA GLN A 71 1.74 -7.65 -2.97
C GLN A 71 2.94 -8.02 -2.08
N VAL A 72 3.42 -7.11 -1.22
CA VAL A 72 4.49 -7.38 -0.24
C VAL A 72 4.05 -8.47 0.74
N GLY A 73 2.82 -8.41 1.24
CA GLY A 73 2.30 -9.47 2.10
C GLY A 73 2.18 -10.82 1.41
N LEU A 74 1.67 -10.83 0.17
CA LEU A 74 1.62 -12.04 -0.64
C LEU A 74 3.01 -12.59 -0.96
N GLY A 75 4.00 -11.72 -1.18
CA GLY A 75 5.40 -12.11 -1.36
C GLY A 75 5.97 -12.82 -0.15
N LEU A 76 5.75 -12.27 1.05
CA LEU A 76 6.23 -12.89 2.28
C LEU A 76 5.55 -14.25 2.52
N ILE A 77 4.25 -14.35 2.26
CA ILE A 77 3.51 -15.62 2.31
C ILE A 77 4.11 -16.61 1.32
N ALA A 78 4.33 -16.19 0.06
CA ALA A 78 4.94 -17.04 -0.95
C ALA A 78 6.36 -17.50 -0.54
N ALA A 79 7.13 -16.67 0.17
CA ALA A 79 8.44 -17.05 0.69
C ALA A 79 8.38 -18.08 1.83
N GLY A 80 7.27 -18.13 2.57
CA GLY A 80 7.01 -19.13 3.62
C GLY A 80 6.35 -20.42 3.11
N CYS A 81 5.68 -20.37 1.95
CA CYS A 81 4.97 -21.50 1.34
C CYS A 81 5.85 -22.28 0.36
N LYS A 82 5.37 -23.48 -0.06
CA LYS A 82 5.99 -24.33 -1.10
C LYS A 82 4.95 -25.08 -1.91
N GLY A 83 5.39 -25.62 -3.04
CA GLY A 83 4.55 -26.41 -3.94
C GLY A 83 3.37 -25.59 -4.44
N GLU A 84 2.22 -26.24 -4.61
CA GLU A 84 1.02 -25.63 -5.19
C GLU A 84 0.60 -24.32 -4.51
N THR A 85 0.72 -24.21 -3.18
CA THR A 85 0.38 -22.97 -2.46
C THR A 85 1.28 -21.81 -2.87
N GLN A 86 2.59 -22.06 -3.01
CA GLN A 86 3.52 -21.04 -3.48
C GLN A 86 3.23 -20.68 -4.94
N ASP A 87 2.99 -21.69 -5.78
CA ASP A 87 2.74 -21.51 -7.21
C ASP A 87 1.47 -20.69 -7.48
N GLN A 88 0.40 -20.91 -6.71
CA GLN A 88 -0.83 -20.12 -6.80
C GLN A 88 -0.60 -18.63 -6.46
N VAL A 89 0.17 -18.36 -5.40
CA VAL A 89 0.48 -16.97 -5.00
C VAL A 89 1.39 -16.31 -6.03
N LEU A 90 2.41 -17.01 -6.51
CA LEU A 90 3.32 -16.48 -7.54
C LEU A 90 2.57 -16.23 -8.86
N SER A 91 1.68 -17.13 -9.27
CA SER A 91 0.83 -16.96 -10.44
C SER A 91 -0.06 -15.72 -10.33
N PHE A 92 -0.67 -15.48 -9.17
CA PHE A 92 -1.42 -14.25 -8.91
C PHE A 92 -0.52 -13.01 -9.03
N LEU A 93 0.72 -13.07 -8.54
CA LEU A 93 1.73 -12.03 -8.69
C LEU A 93 2.35 -11.94 -10.11
N GLN A 94 1.84 -12.74 -11.06
CA GLN A 94 2.28 -12.80 -12.46
C GLN A 94 3.77 -13.14 -12.62
N THR A 95 4.27 -14.01 -11.75
CA THR A 95 5.66 -14.46 -11.77
C THR A 95 5.73 -15.94 -11.43
N THR A 96 6.83 -16.58 -11.79
CA THR A 96 7.13 -17.97 -11.42
C THR A 96 8.33 -18.05 -10.46
N SER A 97 8.92 -16.91 -10.12
CA SER A 97 10.18 -16.82 -9.40
C SER A 97 10.01 -16.05 -8.09
N ILE A 98 10.04 -16.77 -6.97
CA ILE A 98 10.08 -16.15 -5.63
C ILE A 98 11.35 -15.30 -5.44
N HIS A 99 12.45 -15.66 -6.13
CA HIS A 99 13.67 -14.86 -6.14
C HIS A 99 13.40 -13.47 -6.72
N ASP A 100 12.69 -13.37 -7.85
CA ASP A 100 12.43 -12.08 -8.51
C ASP A 100 11.50 -11.19 -7.70
N VAL A 101 10.53 -11.82 -7.00
CA VAL A 101 9.65 -11.15 -6.04
C VAL A 101 10.45 -10.56 -4.89
N ASN A 102 11.28 -11.36 -4.24
CA ASN A 102 12.11 -10.94 -3.11
C ASN A 102 13.14 -9.87 -3.52
N ALA A 103 13.72 -10.00 -4.72
CA ALA A 103 14.66 -9.04 -5.26
C ALA A 103 14.02 -7.66 -5.46
N LEU A 104 12.86 -7.65 -6.11
CA LEU A 104 12.08 -6.44 -6.33
C LEU A 104 11.70 -5.75 -5.02
N TYR A 105 11.25 -6.50 -4.02
CA TYR A 105 10.88 -5.90 -2.74
C TYR A 105 12.08 -5.38 -1.97
N SER A 106 13.21 -6.07 -2.01
CA SER A 106 14.43 -5.55 -1.39
C SER A 106 14.84 -4.19 -1.98
N GLU A 107 14.76 -4.05 -3.30
CA GLU A 107 15.05 -2.79 -4.00
C GLU A 107 14.00 -1.70 -3.70
N LEU A 108 12.70 -2.05 -3.71
CA LEU A 108 11.61 -1.12 -3.41
C LEU A 108 11.67 -0.63 -1.96
N VAL A 109 11.80 -1.52 -0.98
CA VAL A 109 11.87 -1.16 0.44
C VAL A 109 13.08 -0.28 0.70
N SER A 110 14.24 -0.59 0.10
CA SER A 110 15.44 0.24 0.24
C SER A 110 15.26 1.62 -0.39
N SER A 111 14.59 1.71 -1.55
CA SER A 111 14.31 2.98 -2.22
C SER A 111 13.27 3.83 -1.49
N ILE A 112 12.22 3.21 -0.95
CA ILE A 112 11.15 3.86 -0.21
C ILE A 112 11.66 4.38 1.15
N MET A 113 12.44 3.56 1.87
CA MET A 113 13.00 3.96 3.17
C MET A 113 14.10 5.04 3.06
N ALA A 114 14.66 5.27 1.86
CA ALA A 114 15.63 6.34 1.65
C ALA A 114 15.00 7.75 1.69
N ASP A 115 13.68 7.87 1.52
CA ASP A 115 12.97 9.17 1.42
C ASP A 115 12.51 9.76 2.78
N GLY A 116 13.26 9.49 3.85
CA GLY A 116 13.04 10.06 5.19
C GLY A 116 13.69 11.42 5.44
N SER A 117 13.94 12.26 4.42
CA SER A 117 14.69 13.50 4.63
C SER A 117 13.97 14.44 5.63
N PRO A 118 14.69 15.08 6.57
CA PRO A 118 14.12 16.08 7.49
C PRO A 118 13.48 17.29 6.80
N PHE A 119 13.71 17.46 5.49
CA PHE A 119 13.45 18.68 4.74
C PHE A 119 12.18 18.64 3.86
N GLY A 120 11.28 17.67 4.09
CA GLY A 120 9.90 17.78 3.59
C GLY A 120 9.60 17.15 2.23
N GLY A 121 10.32 16.09 1.84
CA GLY A 121 9.86 15.17 0.79
C GLY A 121 8.61 14.36 1.25
N PRO A 122 7.90 13.67 0.33
CA PRO A 122 6.80 12.80 0.72
C PRO A 122 7.29 11.74 1.71
N ARG A 123 6.75 11.73 2.94
CA ARG A 123 7.04 10.68 3.92
C ARG A 123 6.22 9.46 3.51
N LEU A 124 6.88 8.50 2.86
CA LEU A 124 6.33 7.18 2.56
C LEU A 124 6.94 6.18 3.55
N SER A 125 6.07 5.48 4.28
CA SER A 125 6.46 4.43 5.21
C SER A 125 5.73 3.14 4.84
N LEU A 126 6.47 2.02 4.85
CA LEU A 126 5.97 0.69 4.55
C LEU A 126 6.41 -0.31 5.64
N PRO A 127 6.01 -0.10 6.91
CA PRO A 127 6.30 -1.01 8.01
C PRO A 127 5.67 -2.39 7.78
N ASN A 128 6.46 -3.43 8.04
CA ASN A 128 6.04 -4.83 8.03
C ASN A 128 6.19 -5.41 9.44
N GLY A 129 5.23 -6.24 9.84
CA GLY A 129 5.23 -6.90 11.15
C GLY A 129 4.78 -8.36 11.03
N LEU A 130 5.45 -9.23 11.79
CA LEU A 130 5.20 -10.65 11.87
C LEU A 130 5.13 -11.09 13.34
N TRP A 131 3.96 -11.47 13.81
CA TRP A 131 3.77 -12.04 15.14
C TRP A 131 3.48 -13.52 15.00
N VAL A 132 4.23 -14.33 15.73
CA VAL A 132 4.16 -15.79 15.65
C VAL A 132 3.83 -16.35 17.01
N GLU A 133 2.93 -17.32 17.05
CA GLU A 133 2.63 -18.08 18.26
C GLU A 133 3.94 -18.61 18.87
N GLN A 134 4.15 -18.36 20.16
CA GLN A 134 5.38 -18.70 20.88
C GLN A 134 5.73 -20.20 20.83
N THR A 135 4.71 -21.07 20.73
CA THR A 135 4.92 -22.52 20.57
C THR A 135 5.37 -22.93 19.16
N VAL A 136 5.33 -22.01 18.18
CA VAL A 136 5.73 -22.25 16.79
C VAL A 136 7.16 -21.76 16.54
N SER A 137 8.03 -22.68 16.13
CA SER A 137 9.40 -22.35 15.71
C SER A 137 9.48 -22.08 14.21
N LEU A 138 9.85 -20.86 13.85
CA LEU A 138 10.18 -20.51 12.46
C LEU A 138 11.55 -21.10 12.05
N LYS A 139 11.66 -21.51 10.79
CA LYS A 139 12.94 -21.90 10.18
C LYS A 139 13.87 -20.70 10.05
N ASP A 140 15.15 -20.90 10.30
CA ASP A 140 16.13 -19.80 10.24
C ASP A 140 16.25 -19.18 8.85
N SER A 141 16.10 -19.98 7.79
CA SER A 141 16.04 -19.46 6.43
C SER A 141 14.87 -18.50 6.21
N PHE A 142 13.70 -18.78 6.81
CA PHE A 142 12.55 -17.89 6.73
C PHE A 142 12.73 -16.64 7.60
N LYS A 143 13.28 -16.78 8.81
CA LYS A 143 13.64 -15.63 9.66
C LYS A 143 14.58 -14.67 8.93
N GLN A 144 15.57 -15.19 8.21
CA GLN A 144 16.48 -14.37 7.40
C GLN A 144 15.76 -13.62 6.28
N ILE A 145 14.74 -14.21 5.65
CA ILE A 145 13.93 -13.54 4.62
C ILE A 145 13.09 -12.41 5.25
N VAL A 146 12.41 -12.71 6.35
CA VAL A 146 11.57 -11.76 7.12
C VAL A 146 12.40 -10.53 7.51
N ASP A 147 13.59 -10.74 8.05
CA ASP A 147 14.50 -9.69 8.52
C ASP A 147 15.18 -8.95 7.35
N LYS A 148 15.89 -9.66 6.47
CA LYS A 148 16.78 -9.01 5.49
C LYS A 148 16.08 -8.47 4.25
N ILE A 149 15.03 -9.16 3.78
CA ILE A 149 14.32 -8.78 2.54
C ILE A 149 13.12 -7.91 2.86
N TYR A 150 12.28 -8.35 3.79
CA TYR A 150 11.04 -7.66 4.12
C TYR A 150 11.20 -6.61 5.22
N LYS A 151 12.35 -6.58 5.93
CA LYS A 151 12.62 -5.68 7.06
C LYS A 151 11.47 -5.66 8.05
N ALA A 152 10.87 -6.82 8.26
CA ALA A 152 9.67 -6.97 9.09
C ALA A 152 10.08 -7.17 10.54
N LYS A 153 9.46 -6.39 11.44
CA LYS A 153 9.55 -6.65 12.88
C LYS A 153 8.99 -8.04 13.14
N SER A 154 9.75 -8.90 13.81
CA SER A 154 9.29 -10.26 14.15
C SER A 154 9.27 -10.45 15.66
N GLU A 155 8.15 -10.92 16.18
CA GLU A 155 7.96 -11.19 17.61
C GLU A 155 7.25 -12.52 17.84
N GLN A 156 7.62 -13.21 18.92
CA GLN A 156 6.85 -14.33 19.45
C GLN A 156 5.81 -13.82 20.45
N VAL A 157 4.60 -14.36 20.39
CA VAL A 157 3.44 -13.92 21.19
C VAL A 157 2.60 -15.11 21.62
N ASP A 158 1.80 -14.95 22.67
CA ASP A 158 0.90 -15.99 23.17
C ASP A 158 -0.52 -15.79 22.62
N PHE A 159 -0.81 -16.33 21.44
CA PHE A 159 -2.18 -16.33 20.92
C PHE A 159 -3.08 -17.29 21.71
N LEU A 160 -2.52 -18.42 22.18
CA LEU A 160 -3.29 -19.48 22.85
C LEU A 160 -4.00 -18.99 24.10
N ASN A 161 -3.32 -18.18 24.91
CA ASN A 161 -3.82 -17.69 26.19
C ASN A 161 -4.14 -16.19 26.17
N GLU A 162 -3.47 -15.39 25.33
CA GLU A 162 -3.50 -13.92 25.40
C GLU A 162 -3.94 -13.26 24.07
N ALA A 163 -4.76 -13.93 23.24
CA ALA A 163 -5.19 -13.42 21.92
C ALA A 163 -5.69 -11.95 21.91
N THR A 164 -6.45 -11.55 22.92
CA THR A 164 -6.93 -10.17 23.06
C THR A 164 -5.78 -9.19 23.32
N GLU A 165 -4.80 -9.57 24.13
CA GLU A 165 -3.63 -8.73 24.38
C GLU A 165 -2.74 -8.64 23.14
N VAL A 166 -2.54 -9.75 22.43
CA VAL A 166 -1.83 -9.74 21.14
C VAL A 166 -2.49 -8.79 20.14
N THR A 167 -3.82 -8.75 20.09
CA THR A 167 -4.55 -7.80 19.24
C THR A 167 -4.21 -6.35 19.58
N LYS A 168 -4.10 -6.01 20.87
CA LYS A 168 -3.69 -4.67 21.32
C LYS A 168 -2.24 -4.37 20.94
N ILE A 169 -1.33 -5.34 21.09
CA ILE A 169 0.08 -5.21 20.70
C ILE A 169 0.20 -4.84 19.21
N VAL A 170 -0.48 -5.58 18.33
CA VAL A 170 -0.43 -5.34 16.88
C VAL A 170 -1.07 -4.00 16.52
N ASN A 171 -2.20 -3.63 17.15
CA ASN A 171 -2.84 -2.33 16.96
C ASN A 171 -1.96 -1.16 17.44
N ALA A 172 -1.29 -1.32 18.58
CA ALA A 172 -0.35 -0.33 19.10
C ALA A 172 0.86 -0.15 18.16
N TRP A 173 1.40 -1.25 17.62
CA TRP A 173 2.44 -1.20 16.59
C TRP A 173 1.96 -0.45 15.34
N ALA A 174 0.78 -0.78 14.80
CA ALA A 174 0.28 -0.11 13.60
C ALA A 174 0.04 1.40 13.83
N LYS A 175 -0.45 1.75 15.03
CA LYS A 175 -0.65 3.14 15.46
C LYS A 175 0.67 3.89 15.50
N ASP A 176 1.70 3.33 16.12
CA ASP A 176 3.04 3.92 16.20
C ASP A 176 3.64 4.12 14.80
N GLN A 177 3.62 3.07 13.97
CA GLN A 177 4.25 3.09 12.65
C GLN A 177 3.55 4.01 11.62
N THR A 178 2.36 4.51 11.94
CA THR A 178 1.57 5.38 11.06
C THR A 178 1.28 6.77 11.65
N ASP A 179 2.09 7.22 12.60
CA ASP A 179 1.90 8.51 13.30
C ASP A 179 0.47 8.65 13.87
N GLY A 180 -0.13 7.55 14.33
CA GLY A 180 -1.46 7.52 14.94
C GLY A 180 -2.65 7.46 13.98
N LEU A 181 -2.43 7.35 12.66
CA LEU A 181 -3.52 7.32 11.67
C LEU A 181 -4.25 5.98 11.61
N ILE A 182 -3.51 4.86 11.65
CA ILE A 182 -4.09 3.52 11.74
C ILE A 182 -4.16 3.14 13.22
N LYS A 183 -5.27 3.51 13.87
CA LYS A 183 -5.48 3.20 15.30
C LYS A 183 -5.78 1.72 15.55
N GLU A 184 -6.53 1.11 14.64
CA GLU A 184 -6.95 -0.28 14.71
C GLU A 184 -6.76 -0.92 13.34
N ILE A 185 -5.77 -1.79 13.21
CA ILE A 185 -5.52 -2.61 12.02
C ILE A 185 -6.25 -3.96 12.13
N LEU A 186 -6.44 -4.45 13.35
CA LEU A 186 -7.22 -5.63 13.70
C LEU A 186 -8.47 -5.21 14.50
N SER A 187 -9.62 -5.74 14.14
CA SER A 187 -10.83 -5.66 14.96
C SER A 187 -10.69 -6.54 16.22
N PRO A 188 -11.45 -6.29 17.29
CA PRO A 188 -11.35 -7.07 18.54
C PRO A 188 -11.58 -8.58 18.37
N ASP A 189 -12.36 -8.97 17.38
CA ASP A 189 -12.70 -10.35 17.01
C ASP A 189 -11.76 -10.95 15.95
N ALA A 190 -10.74 -10.20 15.53
CA ALA A 190 -9.87 -10.61 14.45
C ALA A 190 -8.90 -11.74 14.81
N VAL A 191 -8.61 -11.90 16.10
CA VAL A 191 -7.61 -12.83 16.61
C VAL A 191 -8.25 -13.70 17.65
N ASN A 192 -7.95 -15.00 17.60
CA ASN A 192 -8.45 -15.98 18.55
C ASN A 192 -7.32 -16.95 18.92
N ARG A 193 -7.62 -17.87 19.84
CA ARG A 193 -6.67 -18.89 20.32
C ARG A 193 -6.13 -19.82 19.24
N ASP A 194 -6.81 -19.95 18.11
CA ASP A 194 -6.39 -20.79 16.98
C ASP A 194 -5.46 -20.05 16.01
N THR A 195 -5.27 -18.75 16.22
CA THR A 195 -4.30 -17.96 15.46
C THR A 195 -2.89 -18.46 15.74
N ARG A 196 -2.10 -18.63 14.70
CA ARG A 196 -0.69 -19.06 14.81
C ARG A 196 0.29 -18.02 14.30
N LEU A 197 -0.17 -17.13 13.42
CA LEU A 197 0.66 -16.14 12.78
C LEU A 197 -0.21 -14.96 12.34
N ILE A 198 0.29 -13.75 12.57
CA ILE A 198 -0.24 -12.52 11.99
C ILE A 198 0.86 -11.88 11.16
N PHE A 199 0.56 -11.64 9.89
CA PHE A 199 1.33 -10.70 9.09
C PHE A 199 0.53 -9.40 8.92
N ALA A 200 1.13 -8.30 9.33
CA ALA A 200 0.55 -6.97 9.17
C ALA A 200 1.48 -6.09 8.33
N ASN A 201 0.87 -5.38 7.39
CA ASN A 201 1.53 -4.29 6.68
C ASN A 201 0.69 -3.02 6.86
N ALA A 202 1.37 -1.92 7.14
CA ALA A 202 0.75 -0.60 7.11
C ALA A 202 1.44 0.27 6.06
N VAL A 203 0.66 1.09 5.36
CA VAL A 203 1.20 2.11 4.45
C VAL A 203 0.78 3.47 4.94
N TYR A 204 1.77 4.34 5.07
CA TYR A 204 1.56 5.74 5.36
C TYR A 204 2.20 6.60 4.28
N PHE A 205 1.39 7.48 3.70
CA PHE A 205 1.86 8.50 2.77
C PHE A 205 1.45 9.88 3.27
N LYS A 206 2.44 10.76 3.42
CA LYS A 206 2.25 12.19 3.64
C LYS A 206 3.04 12.97 2.62
N GLY A 207 2.35 13.46 1.59
CA GLY A 207 2.92 14.34 0.57
C GLY A 207 2.74 15.82 0.92
N VAL A 208 3.65 16.65 0.40
CA VAL A 208 3.50 18.10 0.36
C VAL A 208 3.42 18.52 -1.09
N TRP A 209 2.39 19.26 -1.48
CA TRP A 209 2.28 19.78 -2.84
C TRP A 209 3.51 20.62 -3.23
N ASN A 210 3.96 20.49 -4.49
CA ASN A 210 5.00 21.36 -5.05
C ASN A 210 4.61 22.82 -4.96
N GLU A 211 3.40 23.09 -5.47
CA GLU A 211 2.78 24.39 -5.44
C GLU A 211 1.58 24.25 -4.53
N LYS A 212 1.74 24.74 -3.29
CA LYS A 212 0.67 24.66 -2.29
C LYS A 212 -0.51 25.51 -2.74
N PHE A 213 -1.71 24.99 -2.51
CA PHE A 213 -2.92 25.79 -2.62
C PHE A 213 -2.95 26.85 -1.53
N ASP A 214 -3.38 28.05 -1.92
CA ASP A 214 -3.65 29.15 -0.99
C ASP A 214 -4.93 28.84 -0.19
N PRO A 215 -4.84 28.61 1.14
CA PRO A 215 -6.00 28.22 1.94
C PRO A 215 -7.11 29.29 1.93
N SER A 216 -6.77 30.57 1.73
CA SER A 216 -7.75 31.66 1.64
C SER A 216 -8.65 31.56 0.40
N LYS A 217 -8.23 30.78 -0.59
CA LYS A 217 -8.96 30.53 -1.84
C LYS A 217 -9.76 29.23 -1.80
N THR A 218 -9.62 28.43 -0.75
CA THR A 218 -10.44 27.24 -0.53
C THR A 218 -11.84 27.66 -0.12
N LYS A 219 -12.84 27.26 -0.90
CA LYS A 219 -14.25 27.58 -0.65
C LYS A 219 -15.12 26.36 -0.90
N ASP A 220 -16.29 26.32 -0.26
CA ASP A 220 -17.23 25.23 -0.44
C ASP A 220 -17.95 25.33 -1.78
N TYR A 221 -17.82 24.29 -2.60
CA TYR A 221 -18.57 24.14 -3.85
C TYR A 221 -19.29 22.79 -3.90
N LYS A 222 -20.24 22.68 -4.83
CA LYS A 222 -21.01 21.46 -5.04
C LYS A 222 -20.16 20.42 -5.76
N PHE A 223 -19.89 19.30 -5.10
CA PHE A 223 -19.38 18.08 -5.71
C PHE A 223 -20.55 17.19 -6.13
N HIS A 224 -20.47 16.63 -7.32
CA HIS A 224 -21.51 15.78 -7.91
C HIS A 224 -21.12 14.31 -7.69
N LEU A 225 -21.97 13.57 -6.99
CA LEU A 225 -21.77 12.14 -6.72
C LEU A 225 -22.20 11.29 -7.92
N GLY A 226 -21.75 10.03 -7.96
CA GLY A 226 -22.04 9.10 -9.05
C GLY A 226 -23.53 8.76 -9.21
N ASP A 227 -24.31 8.91 -8.14
CA ASP A 227 -25.77 8.75 -8.13
C ASP A 227 -26.53 10.03 -8.55
N GLY A 228 -25.80 11.10 -8.92
CA GLY A 228 -26.36 12.39 -9.32
C GLY A 228 -26.69 13.34 -8.17
N SER A 229 -26.59 12.88 -6.91
CA SER A 229 -26.75 13.73 -5.73
C SER A 229 -25.57 14.71 -5.57
N LYS A 230 -25.73 15.71 -4.70
CA LYS A 230 -24.76 16.81 -4.55
C LYS A 230 -24.41 17.02 -3.08
N VAL A 231 -23.12 17.15 -2.82
CA VAL A 231 -22.58 17.48 -1.49
C VAL A 231 -21.71 18.74 -1.57
N LYS A 232 -21.65 19.53 -0.50
CA LYS A 232 -20.70 20.64 -0.42
C LYS A 232 -19.36 20.11 0.10
N VAL A 233 -18.28 20.42 -0.60
CA VAL A 233 -16.91 20.10 -0.16
C VAL A 233 -16.00 21.31 -0.40
N PRO A 234 -14.92 21.45 0.39
CA PRO A 234 -13.95 22.52 0.19
C PRO A 234 -13.12 22.27 -1.07
N PHE A 235 -13.38 23.01 -2.14
CA PHE A 235 -12.54 22.94 -3.35
C PHE A 235 -11.31 23.80 -3.19
N MET A 236 -10.15 23.22 -3.47
CA MET A 236 -8.90 23.95 -3.62
C MET A 236 -8.82 24.56 -5.02
N THR A 237 -8.31 25.80 -5.13
CA THR A 237 -8.28 26.54 -6.41
C THR A 237 -6.86 27.02 -6.73
N SER A 238 -6.43 26.82 -7.98
CA SER A 238 -5.18 27.35 -8.53
C SER A 238 -5.42 27.91 -9.94
N ARG A 239 -4.61 28.88 -10.35
CA ARG A 239 -4.59 29.45 -11.72
C ARG A 239 -3.35 29.03 -12.51
N ASN A 240 -2.58 28.07 -11.99
CA ASN A 240 -1.34 27.64 -12.62
C ASN A 240 -1.65 26.84 -13.89
N LYS A 241 -0.72 26.88 -14.85
CA LYS A 241 -0.80 26.03 -16.04
C LYS A 241 -0.66 24.57 -15.63
N GLN A 242 -1.48 23.71 -16.22
CA GLN A 242 -1.53 22.29 -15.92
C GLN A 242 -1.67 21.52 -17.23
N PHE A 243 -1.24 20.26 -17.24
CA PHE A 243 -1.36 19.39 -18.40
C PHE A 243 -2.75 18.76 -18.45
N VAL A 244 -3.38 18.77 -19.63
CA VAL A 244 -4.67 18.11 -19.88
C VAL A 244 -4.48 17.11 -21.02
N GLY A 245 -4.93 15.87 -20.81
CA GLY A 245 -5.15 14.89 -21.85
C GLY A 245 -6.63 14.85 -22.22
N GLU A 246 -6.93 14.87 -23.50
CA GLU A 246 -8.29 14.75 -24.04
C GLU A 246 -8.38 13.47 -24.86
N TYR A 247 -9.39 12.67 -24.55
CA TYR A 247 -9.74 11.41 -25.20
C TYR A 247 -11.21 11.50 -25.65
N ASP A 248 -11.62 10.63 -26.56
CA ASP A 248 -12.96 10.67 -27.17
C ASP A 248 -14.10 10.70 -26.12
N ASP A 249 -13.91 9.98 -25.01
CA ASP A 249 -14.93 9.80 -23.98
C ASP A 249 -14.68 10.58 -22.68
N PHE A 250 -13.47 11.13 -22.47
CA PHE A 250 -13.12 11.78 -21.21
C PHE A 250 -11.92 12.72 -21.33
N LYS A 251 -11.80 13.62 -20.34
CA LYS A 251 -10.63 14.48 -20.15
C LYS A 251 -9.97 14.12 -18.82
N VAL A 252 -8.64 14.11 -18.81
CA VAL A 252 -7.83 13.90 -17.60
C VAL A 252 -6.96 15.12 -17.45
N LEU A 253 -7.01 15.80 -16.31
CA LEU A 253 -5.97 16.78 -15.99
C LEU A 253 -4.92 16.10 -15.11
N ARG A 254 -3.67 16.42 -15.37
CA ARG A 254 -2.52 15.81 -14.70
C ARG A 254 -1.98 16.84 -13.73
N TYR A 255 -2.05 16.51 -12.45
CA TYR A 255 -1.34 17.26 -11.42
C TYR A 255 0.07 16.70 -11.27
N GLU A 256 1.07 17.57 -11.25
CA GLU A 256 2.44 17.13 -10.94
C GLU A 256 2.53 16.72 -9.47
N ALA A 257 3.01 15.50 -9.24
CA ALA A 257 3.29 14.98 -7.91
C ALA A 257 4.38 15.81 -7.19
N PRO A 258 4.45 15.77 -5.85
CA PRO A 258 5.53 16.38 -5.07
C PRO A 258 6.92 16.06 -5.63
N LYS A 259 7.77 17.08 -5.80
CA LYS A 259 9.16 17.03 -6.22
C LYS A 259 9.95 16.47 -5.04
N ARG A 260 10.80 15.51 -5.36
CA ARG A 260 12.00 15.22 -4.58
C ARG A 260 12.90 16.46 -4.65
N LEU A 261 13.31 16.98 -3.50
CA LEU A 261 14.51 17.83 -3.47
C LEU A 261 15.70 16.96 -3.93
N PRO A 262 16.72 17.54 -4.57
CA PRO A 262 17.37 17.00 -5.77
C PRO A 262 17.97 15.60 -5.59
N GLY A 263 17.66 14.67 -6.53
CA GLY A 263 18.28 13.35 -6.59
C GLY A 263 17.51 12.23 -7.31
N GLY A 264 16.23 12.41 -7.67
CA GLY A 264 15.53 11.42 -8.50
C GLY A 264 14.07 11.80 -8.78
N ARG A 265 13.62 11.57 -10.01
CA ARG A 265 12.21 11.78 -10.39
C ARG A 265 11.39 10.60 -9.91
N THR A 266 10.37 10.84 -9.09
CA THR A 266 9.29 9.87 -8.88
C THR A 266 8.10 10.29 -9.73
N ARG A 267 7.59 9.37 -10.54
CA ARG A 267 6.38 9.53 -11.34
C ARG A 267 5.21 9.01 -10.50
N LEU A 268 4.34 9.91 -10.07
CA LEU A 268 3.00 9.56 -9.59
C LEU A 268 2.02 10.10 -10.63
N GLU A 269 1.38 9.21 -11.37
CA GLU A 269 0.22 9.54 -12.20
C GLU A 269 -1.01 9.30 -11.33
N THR A 270 -1.72 10.35 -10.96
CA THR A 270 -3.04 10.23 -10.35
C THR A 270 -4.08 10.30 -11.47
N PRO A 271 -4.78 9.21 -11.81
CA PRO A 271 -5.97 9.31 -12.64
C PRO A 271 -7.07 9.85 -11.73
N TRP A 272 -7.32 11.14 -11.80
CA TRP A 272 -8.63 11.63 -11.40
C TRP A 272 -9.42 11.79 -12.70
N GLU A 273 -10.60 11.17 -12.73
CA GLU A 273 -11.51 11.25 -13.84
C GLU A 273 -12.45 12.44 -13.62
N TRP A 274 -12.55 13.33 -14.61
CA TRP A 274 -13.64 14.30 -14.68
C TRP A 274 -14.43 14.04 -15.96
N LYS A 275 -15.54 13.30 -15.85
CA LYS A 275 -16.52 13.20 -16.94
C LYS A 275 -17.40 14.45 -16.92
N ARG A 276 -17.24 15.33 -17.91
CA ARG A 276 -18.18 16.43 -18.19
C ARG A 276 -19.13 15.97 -19.31
N PRO A 277 -20.45 15.83 -19.07
CA PRO A 277 -21.40 15.60 -20.15
C PRO A 277 -21.39 16.79 -21.13
N ARG A 278 -21.49 16.51 -22.44
CA ARG A 278 -21.38 17.50 -23.53
C ARG A 278 -22.43 18.63 -23.50
N ASN A 279 -23.50 18.54 -22.70
CA ASN A 279 -24.62 19.47 -22.75
C ASN A 279 -24.92 20.13 -21.40
N VAL A 280 -24.05 21.03 -20.93
CA VAL A 280 -24.46 22.11 -20.02
C VAL A 280 -23.69 23.38 -20.41
N SER A 281 -24.43 24.41 -20.82
CA SER A 281 -23.93 25.74 -21.10
C SER A 281 -23.13 26.29 -19.92
N ASN A 282 -22.04 26.99 -20.25
CA ASN A 282 -21.10 27.59 -19.32
C ASN A 282 -21.83 28.53 -18.34
N PRO A 283 -21.81 28.32 -17.01
CA PRO A 283 -22.36 29.27 -16.07
C PRO A 283 -21.23 29.88 -15.24
N PHE A 284 -20.30 30.58 -15.87
CA PHE A 284 -19.55 31.64 -15.20
C PHE A 284 -19.20 32.72 -16.23
N PRO A 285 -19.56 33.99 -15.98
CA PRO A 285 -19.06 35.14 -16.74
C PRO A 285 -17.56 35.34 -16.54
#